data_AF-A0A657AQX3-F1
#
_entry.id   AF-A0A657AQX3-F1
#
_cell.length_a   1.000
_cell.length_b   1.000
_cell.length_c   1.000
_cell.angle_alpha   90.00
_cell.angle_beta   90.00
_cell.angle_gamma   90.00
#
_symmetry.space_group_name_H-M   'P 1'
#
loop_
_entity.id
_entity.type
_entity.pdbx_description
1 polymer ?
#
loop_
_entity_poly.entity_id
_entity_poly.type
_entity_poly.pdbx_seq_one_letter_code
_entity_poly.pdbx_strand_id
1 'polypeptide(L)'
;MPSTWIVLLLFTSFFAHGSNFVHLNGSGASFPEPIYQKWFKDFSYRDNDARINYEAVGSGDGISQFINGDVDFAVSDLAMSDEQLSYLEQGALMVPLIAGQVSLMYSLPSVSDLKLSRDVYSRIFLGEIQYWDHPDIQTSNPGIQLPATPISVVVRSDASGSSFLFSNHLALVSESFRNNVGASKLPEWSDQPYFLSALHNQGGHSFCASDRGCYWLC
;
A
#
# COMPACT_ATOMS: atom_id res chain seq x y z
N MET A 1 63.54 37.93 46.15
CA MET A 1 63.21 37.83 44.72
C MET A 1 61.99 36.93 44.59
N PRO A 2 60.80 37.41 44.18
CA PRO A 2 59.63 36.56 44.09
C PRO A 2 59.65 35.81 42.74
N SER A 3 59.46 34.50 42.79
CA SER A 3 59.36 33.62 41.62
C SER A 3 57.97 33.74 40.99
N THR A 4 57.90 34.28 39.77
CA THR A 4 56.68 34.32 38.97
C THR A 4 56.54 33.00 38.21
N TRP A 5 55.48 32.23 38.48
CA TRP A 5 55.13 31.05 37.69
C TRP A 5 54.22 31.45 36.54
N ILE A 6 54.62 31.15 35.30
CA ILE A 6 53.78 31.32 34.10
C ILE A 6 53.01 30.02 33.90
N VAL A 7 51.68 30.08 34.02
CA VAL A 7 50.78 28.99 33.63
C VAL A 7 50.43 29.17 32.16
N LEU A 8 50.87 28.23 31.32
CA LEU A 8 50.56 28.20 29.89
C LEU A 8 49.25 27.42 29.70
N LEU A 9 48.15 28.11 29.45
CA LEU A 9 46.86 27.48 29.10
C LEU A 9 46.87 27.17 27.60
N LEU A 10 47.12 25.91 27.25
CA LEU A 10 46.90 25.39 25.90
C LEU A 10 45.38 25.30 25.65
N PHE A 11 44.84 26.26 24.89
CA PHE A 11 43.52 26.13 24.30
C PHE A 11 43.58 25.10 23.16
N THR A 12 43.27 23.85 23.46
CA THR A 12 42.94 22.88 22.41
C THR A 12 41.55 23.23 21.86
N SER A 13 41.51 23.88 20.70
CA SER A 13 40.27 24.04 19.94
C SER A 13 39.78 22.66 19.52
N PHE A 14 38.79 22.13 20.26
CA PHE A 14 37.98 21.03 19.77
C PHE A 14 37.16 21.56 18.59
N PHE A 15 37.53 21.21 17.36
CA PHE A 15 36.60 21.26 16.25
C PHE A 15 35.53 20.21 16.53
N ALA A 16 34.40 20.65 17.09
CA ALA A 16 33.18 19.87 17.06
C ALA A 16 32.83 19.66 15.58
N HIS A 17 33.14 18.47 15.05
CA HIS A 17 32.50 18.01 13.83
C HIS A 17 31.03 17.85 14.20
N GLY A 18 30.21 18.84 13.84
CA GLY A 18 28.77 18.66 13.88
C GLY A 18 28.44 17.48 12.96
N SER A 19 28.10 16.33 13.54
CA SER A 19 27.38 15.30 12.80
C SER A 19 26.08 15.96 12.36
N ASN A 20 25.95 16.27 11.07
CA ASN A 20 24.70 16.75 10.51
C ASN A 20 23.75 15.56 10.47
N PHE A 21 23.15 15.25 11.62
CA PHE A 21 22.19 14.18 11.72
C PHE A 21 20.97 14.53 10.87
N VAL A 22 20.72 13.75 9.82
CA VAL A 22 19.64 13.99 8.88
C VAL A 22 18.42 13.17 9.31
N HIS A 23 17.28 13.84 9.43
CA HIS A 23 15.98 13.19 9.55
C HIS A 23 15.24 13.32 8.23
N LEU A 24 14.78 12.20 7.67
CA LEU A 24 13.89 12.17 6.52
C LEU A 24 12.57 11.55 6.94
N ASN A 25 11.48 12.25 6.72
CA ASN A 25 10.13 11.78 6.91
C ASN A 25 9.50 11.52 5.55
N GLY A 26 8.93 10.33 5.38
CA GLY A 26 8.13 10.01 4.21
C GLY A 26 6.81 9.39 4.57
N SER A 27 5.89 9.40 3.62
CA SER A 27 4.60 8.76 3.78
C SER A 27 4.06 8.23 2.45
N GLY A 28 3.09 7.32 2.52
CA GLY A 28 2.31 6.93 1.36
C GLY A 28 1.91 5.47 1.32
N ALA A 29 2.14 4.80 0.19
CA ALA A 29 1.67 3.47 -0.11
C ALA A 29 1.93 2.44 1.01
N SER A 30 0.89 1.74 1.44
CA SER A 30 1.02 0.61 2.38
C SER A 30 1.55 -0.67 1.71
N PHE A 31 1.53 -0.75 0.38
CA PHE A 31 2.03 -1.90 -0.38
C PHE A 31 3.52 -2.19 -0.16
N PRO A 32 4.46 -1.23 -0.32
CA PRO A 32 5.88 -1.46 -0.07
C PRO A 32 6.30 -1.25 1.40
N GLU A 33 5.37 -0.97 2.32
CA GLU A 33 5.72 -0.69 3.73
C GLU A 33 6.62 -1.78 4.36
N PRO A 34 6.35 -3.10 4.22
CA PRO A 34 7.18 -4.11 4.90
C PRO A 34 8.65 -4.10 4.46
N ILE A 35 8.91 -3.84 3.18
CA ILE A 35 10.28 -3.78 2.66
C ILE A 35 10.97 -2.47 3.04
N TYR A 36 10.24 -1.35 3.09
CA TYR A 36 10.80 -0.09 3.60
C TYR A 36 11.11 -0.14 5.08
N GLN A 37 10.24 -0.69 5.92
CA GLN A 37 10.53 -0.89 7.34
C GLN A 37 11.81 -1.71 7.53
N LYS A 38 11.99 -2.78 6.74
CA LYS A 38 13.22 -3.59 6.73
C LYS A 38 14.44 -2.76 6.33
N TRP A 39 14.37 -2.05 5.21
CA TRP A 39 15.49 -1.28 4.68
C TRP A 39 15.89 -0.12 5.58
N PHE A 40 14.94 0.65 6.10
CA PHE A 40 15.23 1.75 6.99
C PHE A 40 15.82 1.27 8.31
N LYS A 41 15.31 0.16 8.86
CA LYS A 41 15.91 -0.49 10.03
C LYS A 41 17.36 -0.90 9.75
N ASP A 42 17.62 -1.62 8.66
CA ASP A 42 18.96 -2.08 8.29
C ASP A 42 19.92 -0.91 8.02
N PHE A 43 19.46 0.13 7.33
CA PHE A 43 20.21 1.36 7.07
C PHE A 43 20.61 2.03 8.38
N SER A 44 19.67 2.14 9.31
CA SER A 44 19.88 2.79 10.61
C SER A 44 20.83 2.05 11.57
N TYR A 45 21.18 0.79 11.25
CA TYR A 45 22.25 0.04 11.92
C TYR A 45 23.63 0.27 11.30
N ARG A 46 23.69 0.69 10.03
CA ARG A 46 24.93 0.95 9.30
C ARG A 46 25.34 2.41 9.38
N ASP A 47 24.36 3.30 9.40
CA ASP A 47 24.54 4.74 9.40
C ASP A 47 23.91 5.34 10.67
N ASN A 48 24.72 6.07 11.42
CA ASN A 48 24.29 6.76 12.64
C ASN A 48 24.00 8.24 12.41
N ASP A 49 24.28 8.77 11.21
CA ASP A 49 24.11 10.18 10.87
C ASP A 49 22.80 10.43 10.12
N ALA A 50 21.97 9.40 9.90
CA ALA A 50 20.67 9.56 9.27
C ALA A 50 19.59 8.62 9.86
N ARG A 51 18.35 9.12 9.95
CA ARG A 51 17.16 8.33 10.27
C ARG A 51 16.06 8.62 9.27
N ILE A 52 15.39 7.55 8.86
CA ILE A 52 14.28 7.61 7.91
C ILE A 52 13.03 7.10 8.63
N ASN A 53 12.02 7.94 8.71
CA ASN A 53 10.68 7.61 9.20
C ASN A 53 9.76 7.42 8.00
N TYR A 54 8.84 6.45 8.09
CA TYR A 54 7.87 6.19 7.05
C TYR A 54 6.50 5.85 7.62
N GLU A 55 5.48 6.56 7.16
CA GLU A 55 4.09 6.34 7.55
C GLU A 55 3.26 5.80 6.39
N ALA A 56 2.71 4.59 6.56
CA ALA A 56 1.80 3.99 5.61
C ALA A 56 0.40 4.58 5.75
N VAL A 57 0.10 5.60 4.94
CA VAL A 57 -1.17 6.35 4.92
C VAL A 57 -1.98 6.12 3.64
N GLY A 58 -1.45 5.36 2.68
CA GLY A 58 -2.02 5.19 1.35
C GLY A 58 -1.40 6.16 0.34
N SER A 59 -1.36 5.73 -0.93
CA SER A 59 -0.66 6.43 -2.00
C SER A 59 -1.29 7.80 -2.32
N GLY A 60 -2.61 7.96 -2.12
CA GLY A 60 -3.29 9.24 -2.26
C GLY A 60 -2.84 10.26 -1.23
N ASP A 61 -2.91 9.89 0.05
CA ASP A 61 -2.57 10.78 1.16
C ASP A 61 -1.06 11.10 1.18
N GLY A 62 -0.20 10.15 0.83
CA GLY A 62 1.24 10.40 0.70
C GLY A 62 1.56 11.46 -0.35
N ILE A 63 0.94 11.40 -1.54
CA ILE A 63 1.12 12.44 -2.56
C ILE A 63 0.61 13.79 -2.05
N SER A 64 -0.55 13.83 -1.39
CA SER A 64 -1.10 15.06 -0.83
C SER A 64 -0.17 15.70 0.20
N GLN A 65 0.35 14.92 1.14
CA GLN A 65 1.31 15.38 2.14
C GLN A 65 2.62 15.89 1.51
N PHE A 66 3.11 15.23 0.46
CA PHE A 66 4.30 15.69 -0.26
C PHE A 66 4.07 17.00 -1.01
N ILE A 67 2.92 17.17 -1.68
CA ILE A 67 2.54 18.43 -2.33
C ILE A 67 2.46 19.58 -1.31
N ASN A 68 1.95 19.30 -0.10
CA ASN A 68 1.86 20.29 0.97
C ASN A 68 3.20 20.60 1.65
N GLY A 69 4.26 19.85 1.37
CA GLY A 69 5.55 19.98 2.04
C GLY A 69 5.58 19.44 3.47
N ASP A 70 4.62 18.58 3.84
CA ASP A 70 4.53 17.97 5.16
C ASP A 70 5.58 16.85 5.37
N VAL A 71 6.04 16.25 4.26
CA VAL A 71 7.03 15.16 4.22
C VAL A 71 8.12 15.41 3.19
N ASP A 72 9.30 14.85 3.40
CA ASP A 72 10.46 14.99 2.52
C ASP A 72 10.33 14.14 1.24
N PHE A 73 9.60 13.02 1.32
CA PHE A 73 9.33 12.16 0.16
C PHE A 73 7.98 11.44 0.27
N ALA A 74 7.33 11.20 -0.87
CA ALA A 74 6.17 10.34 -0.96
C ALA A 74 6.48 9.02 -1.67
N VAL A 75 5.75 7.98 -1.27
CA VAL A 75 5.72 6.69 -1.96
C VAL A 75 4.33 6.47 -2.54
N SER A 76 4.27 6.13 -3.82
CA SER A 76 3.02 5.80 -4.50
C SER A 76 3.21 4.65 -5.47
N ASP A 77 2.20 3.78 -5.58
CA ASP A 77 2.13 2.71 -6.60
C ASP A 77 1.79 3.26 -8.00
N LEU A 78 1.51 4.56 -8.08
CA LEU A 78 1.17 5.29 -9.30
C LEU A 78 2.03 6.53 -9.41
N ALA A 79 2.44 6.84 -10.64
CA ALA A 79 3.03 8.14 -10.94
C ALA A 79 2.06 9.27 -10.57
N MET A 80 2.61 10.41 -10.19
CA MET A 80 1.84 11.64 -10.04
C MET A 80 1.23 12.03 -11.39
N SER A 81 -0.01 12.53 -11.39
CA SER A 81 -0.61 13.11 -12.61
C SER A 81 0.03 14.46 -12.95
N ASP A 82 -0.15 14.92 -14.19
CA ASP A 82 0.30 16.26 -14.61
C ASP A 82 -0.31 17.37 -13.75
N GLU A 83 -1.57 17.21 -13.34
CA GLU A 83 -2.24 18.11 -12.41
C GLU A 83 -1.54 18.11 -11.04
N GLN A 84 -1.22 16.94 -10.49
CA GLN A 84 -0.51 16.83 -9.21
C GLN A 84 0.89 17.46 -9.29
N LEU A 85 1.61 17.23 -10.38
CA LEU A 85 2.92 17.83 -10.62
C LEU A 85 2.85 19.35 -10.79
N SER A 86 1.74 19.89 -11.31
CA SER A 86 1.55 21.34 -11.49
C SER A 86 1.51 22.13 -10.18
N TYR A 87 1.22 21.46 -9.05
CA TYR A 87 1.27 22.08 -7.72
C TYR A 87 2.69 22.21 -7.16
N LEU A 88 3.69 21.58 -7.78
CA LEU A 88 5.08 21.61 -7.35
C LEU A 88 5.90 22.54 -8.25
N GLU A 89 6.23 23.75 -7.77
CA GLU A 89 7.02 24.72 -8.55
C GLU A 89 8.37 24.17 -9.04
N GLN A 90 8.99 23.31 -8.23
CA GLN A 90 10.29 22.69 -8.50
C GLN A 90 10.15 21.34 -9.22
N GLY A 91 8.92 20.87 -9.43
CA GLY A 91 8.60 19.53 -9.88
C GLY A 91 8.88 18.44 -8.85
N ALA A 92 8.77 17.19 -9.27
CA ALA A 92 9.10 16.01 -8.48
C ALA A 92 10.00 15.06 -9.28
N LEU A 93 10.97 14.44 -8.62
CA LEU A 93 11.72 13.31 -9.19
C LEU A 93 11.03 12.01 -8.79
N MET A 94 10.43 11.32 -9.77
CA MET A 94 9.83 10.00 -9.56
C MET A 94 10.88 8.90 -9.83
N VAL A 95 11.24 8.15 -8.80
CA VAL A 95 12.24 7.06 -8.89
C VAL A 95 11.55 5.71 -8.67
N PRO A 96 11.57 4.78 -9.65
CA PRO A 96 11.05 3.43 -9.44
C PRO A 96 12.00 2.64 -8.54
N LEU A 97 11.52 2.20 -7.38
CA LEU A 97 12.33 1.48 -6.39
C LEU A 97 12.01 -0.01 -6.30
N ILE A 98 10.73 -0.38 -6.41
CA ILE A 98 10.24 -1.75 -6.21
C ILE A 98 9.24 -2.08 -7.31
N ALA A 99 9.30 -3.32 -7.79
CA ALA A 99 8.24 -3.94 -8.58
C ALA A 99 7.59 -5.04 -7.74
N GLY A 100 6.27 -5.14 -7.81
CA GLY A 100 5.49 -6.15 -7.12
C GLY A 100 4.26 -6.53 -7.91
N GLN A 101 3.50 -7.50 -7.40
CA GLN A 101 2.24 -7.94 -7.99
C GLN A 101 1.12 -7.75 -6.98
N VAL A 102 -0.06 -7.43 -7.50
CA VAL A 102 -1.31 -7.43 -6.73
C VAL A 102 -2.00 -8.77 -7.00
N SER A 103 -2.44 -9.46 -5.94
CA SER A 103 -3.00 -10.81 -5.98
C SER A 103 -4.34 -10.86 -5.24
N LEU A 104 -5.27 -11.67 -5.72
CA LEU A 104 -6.52 -11.91 -5.01
C LEU A 104 -6.33 -13.05 -4.01
N MET A 105 -6.71 -12.81 -2.76
CA MET A 105 -6.71 -13.77 -1.67
C MET A 105 -8.13 -14.21 -1.36
N TYR A 106 -8.30 -15.46 -0.97
CA TYR A 106 -9.57 -15.99 -0.49
C TYR A 106 -9.35 -16.81 0.79
N SER A 107 -10.41 -16.95 1.59
CA SER A 107 -10.40 -17.73 2.83
C SER A 107 -11.46 -18.82 2.77
N LEU A 108 -11.05 -20.02 2.37
CA LEU A 108 -11.88 -21.23 2.31
C LEU A 108 -11.07 -22.40 2.87
N PRO A 109 -11.17 -22.71 4.18
CA PRO A 109 -10.27 -23.67 4.84
C PRO A 109 -10.23 -25.08 4.22
N SER A 110 -11.30 -25.50 3.54
CA SER A 110 -11.41 -26.81 2.89
C SER A 110 -11.06 -26.79 1.40
N VAL A 111 -10.73 -25.63 0.82
CA VAL A 111 -10.48 -25.46 -0.62
C VAL A 111 -9.05 -24.96 -0.83
N SER A 112 -8.28 -25.72 -1.59
CA SER A 112 -6.97 -25.32 -2.10
C SER A 112 -7.03 -25.15 -3.61
N ASP A 113 -6.11 -24.36 -4.17
CA ASP A 113 -5.96 -24.15 -5.62
C ASP A 113 -7.24 -23.71 -6.35
N LEU A 114 -8.03 -22.83 -5.73
CA LEU A 114 -9.23 -22.28 -6.34
C LEU A 114 -8.88 -21.51 -7.63
N LYS A 115 -9.58 -21.82 -8.71
CA LYS A 115 -9.46 -21.16 -10.01
C LYS A 115 -10.65 -20.27 -10.25
N LEU A 116 -10.39 -19.00 -10.53
CA LEU A 116 -11.41 -18.04 -10.93
C LEU A 116 -11.08 -17.50 -12.32
N SER A 117 -12.05 -17.57 -13.23
CA SER A 117 -11.93 -16.94 -14.55
C SER A 117 -12.01 -15.42 -14.41
N ARG A 118 -11.59 -14.70 -15.47
CA ARG A 118 -11.68 -13.24 -15.48
C ARG A 118 -13.09 -12.71 -15.32
N ASP A 119 -14.02 -13.36 -15.99
CA ASP A 119 -15.44 -13.05 -15.87
C ASP A 119 -15.93 -13.22 -14.43
N VAL A 120 -15.62 -14.36 -13.80
CA VAL A 120 -16.12 -14.71 -12.48
C VAL A 120 -15.63 -13.74 -11.41
N TYR A 121 -14.33 -13.45 -11.32
CA TYR A 121 -13.88 -12.52 -10.28
C TYR A 121 -14.40 -11.10 -10.53
N SER A 122 -14.55 -10.65 -11.79
CA SER A 122 -15.12 -9.34 -12.10
C SER A 122 -16.56 -9.24 -11.61
N ARG A 123 -17.34 -10.31 -11.79
CA ARG A 123 -18.74 -10.40 -11.36
C ARG A 123 -18.91 -10.52 -9.85
N ILE A 124 -17.96 -11.12 -9.15
CA ILE A 124 -17.91 -11.08 -7.67
C ILE A 124 -17.76 -9.62 -7.20
N PHE A 125 -16.83 -8.85 -7.78
CA PHE A 125 -16.63 -7.44 -7.42
C PHE A 125 -17.74 -6.50 -7.93
N LEU A 126 -18.64 -6.98 -8.80
CA LEU A 126 -19.89 -6.31 -9.16
C LEU A 126 -21.07 -6.69 -8.24
N GLY A 127 -20.90 -7.67 -7.34
CA GLY A 127 -21.97 -8.18 -6.49
C GLY A 127 -22.94 -9.15 -7.17
N GLU A 128 -22.63 -9.58 -8.39
CA GLU A 128 -23.46 -10.52 -9.16
C GLU A 128 -23.29 -11.98 -8.70
N ILE A 129 -22.12 -12.32 -8.18
CA ILE A 129 -21.81 -13.64 -7.61
C ILE A 129 -21.55 -13.48 -6.12
N GLN A 130 -22.39 -14.13 -5.30
CA GLN A 130 -22.45 -13.89 -3.85
C GLN A 130 -22.13 -15.13 -3.01
N TYR A 131 -21.97 -16.30 -3.62
CA TYR A 131 -21.72 -17.56 -2.92
C TYR A 131 -20.59 -18.33 -3.62
N TRP A 132 -19.77 -19.03 -2.83
CA TRP A 132 -18.61 -19.75 -3.34
C TRP A 132 -18.96 -21.01 -4.16
N ASP A 133 -20.14 -21.59 -3.97
CA ASP A 133 -20.65 -22.74 -4.74
C ASP A 133 -21.38 -22.33 -6.04
N HIS A 134 -21.29 -21.06 -6.45
CA HIS A 134 -21.91 -20.59 -7.67
C HIS A 134 -21.48 -21.44 -8.89
N PRO A 135 -22.40 -21.82 -9.81
CA PRO A 135 -22.11 -22.72 -10.92
C PRO A 135 -20.92 -22.30 -11.80
N ASP A 136 -20.72 -21.00 -12.02
CA ASP A 136 -19.61 -20.48 -12.81
C ASP A 136 -18.25 -20.64 -12.09
N ILE A 137 -18.23 -20.58 -10.75
CA ILE A 137 -17.04 -20.92 -9.96
C ILE A 137 -16.79 -22.42 -10.06
N GLN A 138 -17.83 -23.24 -9.89
CA GLN A 138 -17.73 -24.71 -9.96
C GLN A 138 -17.20 -25.20 -11.32
N THR A 139 -17.61 -24.54 -12.41
CA THR A 139 -17.16 -24.86 -13.78
C THR A 139 -15.65 -24.79 -13.94
N SER A 140 -14.99 -23.86 -13.25
CA SER A 140 -13.53 -23.69 -13.27
C SER A 140 -12.80 -24.64 -12.30
N ASN A 141 -13.54 -25.33 -11.43
CA ASN A 141 -13.02 -26.12 -10.31
C ASN A 141 -13.60 -27.54 -10.29
N PRO A 142 -13.47 -28.34 -11.37
CA PRO A 142 -14.01 -29.69 -11.41
C PRO A 142 -13.36 -30.58 -10.35
N GLY A 143 -14.19 -31.35 -9.62
CA GLY A 143 -13.72 -32.27 -8.57
C GLY A 143 -13.45 -31.61 -7.22
N ILE A 144 -13.60 -30.28 -7.10
CA ILE A 144 -13.56 -29.56 -5.83
C ILE A 144 -15.00 -29.35 -5.35
N GLN A 145 -15.31 -29.80 -4.14
CA GLN A 145 -16.60 -29.50 -3.50
C GLN A 145 -16.54 -28.09 -2.92
N LEU A 146 -17.17 -27.14 -3.61
CA LEU A 146 -17.26 -25.76 -3.14
C LEU A 146 -18.36 -25.65 -2.05
N PRO A 147 -18.13 -24.87 -0.99
CA PRO A 147 -19.11 -24.68 0.08
C PRO A 147 -20.15 -23.62 -0.30
N ALA A 148 -21.38 -23.79 0.18
CA ALA A 148 -22.46 -22.80 0.10
C ALA A 148 -22.25 -21.61 1.07
N THR A 149 -21.02 -21.11 1.14
CA THR A 149 -20.61 -20.00 2.00
C THR A 149 -20.78 -18.69 1.23
N PRO A 150 -21.39 -17.66 1.84
CA PRO A 150 -21.41 -16.32 1.26
C PRO A 150 -20.01 -15.79 1.01
N ILE A 151 -19.85 -15.01 -0.06
CA ILE A 151 -18.60 -14.31 -0.36
C ILE A 151 -18.62 -12.97 0.37
N SER A 152 -17.68 -12.76 1.28
CA SER A 152 -17.43 -11.46 1.89
C SER A 152 -16.36 -10.74 1.08
N VAL A 153 -16.77 -9.80 0.23
CA VAL A 153 -15.84 -9.02 -0.58
C VAL A 153 -15.23 -7.94 0.30
N VAL A 154 -13.90 -7.92 0.43
CA VAL A 154 -13.19 -6.89 1.18
C VAL A 154 -12.50 -5.96 0.19
N VAL A 155 -12.63 -4.65 0.40
CA VAL A 155 -12.05 -3.57 -0.41
C VAL A 155 -11.38 -2.52 0.48
N ARG A 156 -10.49 -1.71 -0.10
CA ARG A 156 -9.81 -0.65 0.66
C ARG A 156 -10.78 0.48 0.99
N SER A 157 -10.74 0.97 2.23
CA SER A 157 -11.50 2.15 2.65
C SER A 157 -10.83 3.48 2.29
N ASP A 158 -9.52 3.45 2.01
CA ASP A 158 -8.69 4.62 1.74
C ASP A 158 -8.23 4.69 0.27
N ALA A 159 -7.85 5.88 -0.18
CA ALA A 159 -7.38 6.11 -1.54
C ALA A 159 -6.05 5.39 -1.80
N SER A 160 -6.10 4.33 -2.59
CA SER A 160 -5.02 3.34 -2.71
C SER A 160 -4.56 3.12 -4.13
N GLY A 161 -3.23 3.04 -4.32
CA GLY A 161 -2.64 2.65 -5.60
C GLY A 161 -2.97 1.20 -5.97
N SER A 162 -2.95 0.27 -5.01
CA SER A 162 -3.39 -1.13 -5.22
C SER A 162 -4.84 -1.19 -5.71
N SER A 163 -5.76 -0.39 -5.14
CA SER A 163 -7.15 -0.32 -5.59
C SER A 163 -7.26 0.15 -7.03
N PHE A 164 -6.46 1.14 -7.44
CA PHE A 164 -6.44 1.59 -8.82
C PHE A 164 -5.89 0.52 -9.75
N LEU A 165 -4.75 -0.11 -9.43
CA LEU A 165 -4.17 -1.17 -10.27
C LEU A 165 -5.18 -2.29 -10.51
N PHE A 166 -5.90 -2.68 -9.46
CA PHE A 166 -6.91 -3.71 -9.54
C PHE A 166 -8.17 -3.30 -10.30
N SER A 167 -8.79 -2.17 -9.93
CA SER A 167 -10.00 -1.68 -10.61
C SER A 167 -9.73 -1.35 -12.08
N ASN A 168 -8.53 -0.85 -12.41
CA ASN A 168 -8.09 -0.66 -13.80
C ASN A 168 -8.00 -2.00 -14.54
N HIS A 169 -7.42 -3.04 -13.92
CA HIS A 169 -7.44 -4.38 -14.49
C HIS A 169 -8.87 -4.89 -14.71
N LEU A 170 -9.76 -4.76 -13.72
CA LEU A 170 -11.17 -5.14 -13.86
C LEU A 170 -11.88 -4.39 -14.99
N ALA A 171 -11.65 -3.07 -15.12
CA ALA A 171 -12.20 -2.26 -16.20
C ALA A 171 -11.65 -2.66 -17.58
N LEU A 172 -10.41 -3.12 -17.67
CA LEU A 172 -9.84 -3.61 -18.94
C LEU A 172 -10.44 -4.95 -19.36
N VAL A 173 -10.70 -5.85 -18.41
CA VAL A 173 -11.14 -7.23 -18.71
C VAL A 173 -12.65 -7.44 -18.66
N SER A 174 -13.42 -6.46 -18.15
CA SER A 174 -14.88 -6.53 -18.05
C SER A 174 -15.51 -5.18 -18.40
N GLU A 175 -16.30 -5.16 -19.47
CA GLU A 175 -17.03 -3.97 -19.92
C GLU A 175 -18.10 -3.52 -18.90
N SER A 176 -18.79 -4.47 -18.26
CA SER A 176 -19.76 -4.15 -17.20
C SER A 176 -19.08 -3.41 -16.06
N PHE A 177 -17.94 -3.91 -15.59
CA PHE A 177 -17.16 -3.24 -14.54
C PHE A 177 -16.68 -1.85 -14.97
N ARG A 178 -16.19 -1.70 -16.20
CA ARG A 178 -15.75 -0.40 -16.73
C ARG A 178 -16.87 0.64 -16.72
N ASN A 179 -18.07 0.23 -17.12
CA ASN A 179 -19.20 1.13 -17.28
C ASN A 179 -19.91 1.46 -15.95
N ASN A 180 -19.85 0.55 -14.96
CA ASN A 180 -20.56 0.71 -13.69
C ASN A 180 -19.68 1.21 -12.53
N VAL A 181 -18.39 0.86 -12.50
CA VAL A 181 -17.48 1.19 -11.38
C VAL A 181 -16.25 1.94 -11.89
N GLY A 182 -15.60 1.43 -12.95
CA GLY A 182 -14.43 2.05 -13.55
C GLY A 182 -13.14 1.93 -12.72
N ALA A 183 -12.06 2.54 -13.23
CA ALA A 183 -10.76 2.55 -12.58
C ALA A 183 -10.65 3.75 -11.63
N SER A 184 -10.34 3.51 -10.36
CA SER A 184 -10.20 4.57 -9.35
C SER A 184 -9.26 4.15 -8.21
N LYS A 185 -8.60 5.12 -7.58
CA LYS A 185 -7.88 4.90 -6.31
C LYS A 185 -8.85 4.60 -5.16
N LEU A 186 -10.10 5.04 -5.29
CA LEU A 186 -11.19 4.81 -4.36
C LEU A 186 -12.46 4.50 -5.16
N PRO A 187 -12.61 3.26 -5.69
CA PRO A 187 -13.79 2.90 -6.48
C PRO A 187 -15.06 2.92 -5.63
N GLU A 188 -16.17 3.32 -6.24
CA GLU A 188 -17.50 3.24 -5.64
C GLU A 188 -18.00 1.79 -5.74
N TRP A 189 -17.58 0.98 -4.78
CA TRP A 189 -18.02 -0.42 -4.68
C TRP A 189 -19.51 -0.51 -4.29
N SER A 190 -20.08 -1.71 -4.46
CA SER A 190 -21.45 -2.00 -4.06
C SER A 190 -21.70 -1.69 -2.57
N ASP A 191 -22.90 -1.16 -2.25
CA ASP A 191 -23.35 -0.83 -0.89
C ASP A 191 -23.93 -2.04 -0.13
N GLN A 192 -23.89 -3.22 -0.74
CA GLN A 192 -24.43 -4.44 -0.15
C GLN A 192 -23.65 -4.85 1.11
N PRO A 193 -24.30 -5.47 2.10
CA PRO A 193 -23.71 -5.73 3.42
C PRO A 193 -22.52 -6.70 3.41
N TYR A 194 -22.32 -7.44 2.32
CA TYR A 194 -21.18 -8.35 2.13
C TYR A 194 -19.98 -7.69 1.45
N PHE A 195 -20.07 -6.40 1.08
CA PHE A 195 -18.94 -5.56 0.72
C PHE A 195 -18.44 -4.84 1.96
N LEU A 196 -17.23 -5.18 2.38
CA LEU A 196 -16.61 -4.75 3.61
C LEU A 196 -15.40 -3.90 3.28
N SER A 197 -15.16 -2.86 4.06
CA SER A 197 -14.05 -1.95 3.83
C SER A 197 -13.00 -2.09 4.93
N ALA A 198 -11.73 -2.15 4.53
CA ALA A 198 -10.60 -2.26 5.44
C ALA A 198 -9.55 -1.19 5.15
N LEU A 199 -8.97 -0.66 6.21
CA LEU A 199 -7.91 0.33 6.11
C LEU A 199 -6.58 -0.35 5.77
N HIS A 200 -5.90 0.14 4.73
CA HIS A 200 -4.60 -0.35 4.30
C HIS A 200 -4.58 -1.84 3.93
N ASN A 201 -3.42 -2.36 3.50
CA ASN A 201 -3.30 -3.77 3.16
C ASN A 201 -3.39 -4.69 4.39
N GLN A 202 -2.90 -4.22 5.54
CA GLN A 202 -2.90 -4.99 6.79
C GLN A 202 -4.31 -5.21 7.33
N GLY A 203 -5.20 -4.22 7.19
CA GLY A 203 -6.60 -4.36 7.61
C GLY A 203 -7.31 -5.44 6.80
N GLY A 204 -7.14 -5.43 5.48
CA GLY A 204 -7.73 -6.44 4.60
C GLY A 204 -7.18 -7.85 4.86
N HIS A 205 -5.87 -7.99 5.07
CA HIS A 205 -5.27 -9.28 5.49
C HIS A 205 -5.86 -9.79 6.80
N SER A 206 -5.98 -8.93 7.80
CA SER A 206 -6.51 -9.30 9.12
C SER A 206 -7.98 -9.70 9.04
N PHE A 207 -8.75 -9.02 8.19
CA PHE A 207 -10.14 -9.38 7.93
C PHE A 207 -10.23 -10.77 7.28
N CYS A 208 -9.49 -10.98 6.18
CA CYS A 208 -9.53 -12.23 5.44
C CYS A 208 -8.99 -13.44 6.23
N ALA A 209 -8.06 -13.20 7.17
CA ALA A 209 -7.60 -14.24 8.09
C ALA A 209 -8.66 -14.69 9.09
N SER A 210 -9.67 -13.86 9.39
CA SER A 210 -10.68 -14.14 10.42
C SER A 210 -12.04 -14.59 9.85
N ASP A 211 -12.36 -14.26 8.60
CA ASP A 211 -13.61 -14.65 7.94
C ASP A 211 -13.41 -15.79 6.92
N ARG A 212 -14.19 -16.88 7.05
CA ARG A 212 -14.13 -18.09 6.21
C ARG A 212 -14.94 -18.00 4.91
N GLY A 213 -15.38 -16.81 4.52
CA GLY A 213 -15.94 -16.51 3.21
C GLY A 213 -15.23 -15.37 2.49
N CYS A 214 -14.14 -14.83 3.05
CA CYS A 214 -13.53 -13.59 2.57
C CYS A 214 -12.88 -13.73 1.19
N TYR A 215 -13.00 -12.67 0.39
CA TYR A 215 -12.29 -12.44 -0.86
C TYR A 215 -11.69 -11.03 -0.87
N TRP A 216 -10.37 -10.91 -0.99
CA TRP A 216 -9.61 -9.69 -0.75
C TRP A 216 -8.56 -9.42 -1.82
N LEU A 217 -8.28 -8.15 -2.05
CA LEU A 217 -7.17 -7.67 -2.88
C LEU A 217 -5.89 -7.42 -2.06
N CYS A 218 -4.86 -8.25 -2.22
CA CYS A 218 -3.53 -8.06 -1.62
C CYS A 218 -2.53 -7.40 -2.58
#